data_AF-A0A2E0WX23-F1
#
_entry.id   AF-A0A2E0WX23-F1
#
_cell.length_a   1.000
_cell.length_b   1.000
_cell.length_c   1.000
_cell.angle_alpha   90.00
_cell.angle_beta   90.00
_cell.angle_gamma   90.00
#
_symmetry.space_group_name_H-M   'P 1'
#
loop_
_entity.id
_entity.type
_entity.pdbx_description
1 polymer ?
#
loop_
_entity_poly.entity_id
_entity_poly.type
_entity_poly.pdbx_seq_one_letter_code
_entity_poly.pdbx_strand_id
1 'polypeptide(L)'
;MRRVTVLGAALVLAIVSLLAAVESHAAVYRYRMGGDWTTITDGTGPGWGLNPNNSGAAGSSLPGSADDARINWGGSTVTVNSSVPAVSRVQIGVDESGTVEVNSGGVLTADSDILAGNNNTNATGTLVVNDGGEVNVGRILWAANNDSDGVITIESGGVVNVASHLWWGVTGTATINISGTLNQTGGILGLGTNNASTATGGSATVNILDGGLLSLNNIDDTGKSIFGASGIDISGSGELRLPGDFVGVLTAYANAGQIGGNGVPGLANLAIDTTKNAGFTTAYVAVPEPSAILLVGLGLTGCVVARRRRN
;
A
#
# COMPACT_ATOMS: atom_id res chain seq x y z
N MET A 1 -14.23 -72.60 -61.60
CA MET A 1 -13.55 -72.92 -60.31
C MET A 1 -13.46 -71.61 -59.53
N ARG A 2 -14.35 -71.41 -58.54
CA ARG A 2 -14.19 -71.63 -57.09
C ARG A 2 -13.69 -70.34 -56.40
N ARG A 3 -14.57 -69.82 -55.53
CA ARG A 3 -14.44 -68.67 -54.60
C ARG A 3 -13.13 -68.69 -53.80
N VAL A 4 -12.70 -67.53 -53.28
CA VAL A 4 -12.64 -67.23 -51.82
C VAL A 4 -12.55 -65.70 -51.61
N THR A 5 -13.47 -65.16 -50.80
CA THR A 5 -13.43 -63.87 -50.10
C THR A 5 -12.54 -63.98 -48.86
N VAL A 6 -11.78 -62.95 -48.51
CA VAL A 6 -11.29 -62.74 -47.13
C VAL A 6 -11.47 -61.28 -46.72
N LEU A 7 -12.32 -61.09 -45.70
CA LEU A 7 -12.44 -59.90 -44.87
C LEU A 7 -11.11 -59.61 -44.14
N GLY A 8 -10.79 -58.34 -43.90
CA GLY A 8 -9.69 -57.99 -42.99
C GLY A 8 -9.64 -56.52 -42.57
N ALA A 9 -10.43 -56.21 -41.53
CA ALA A 9 -10.19 -55.25 -40.45
C ALA A 9 -9.74 -53.80 -40.74
N ALA A 10 -10.53 -52.90 -40.14
CA ALA A 10 -10.29 -51.48 -39.92
C ALA A 10 -8.96 -51.15 -39.21
N LEU A 11 -8.39 -49.99 -39.53
CA LEU A 11 -7.72 -49.15 -38.54
C LEU A 11 -7.80 -47.68 -38.94
N VAL A 12 -8.77 -46.99 -38.33
CA VAL A 12 -8.82 -45.52 -38.26
C VAL A 12 -7.73 -45.10 -37.28
N LEU A 13 -6.65 -44.48 -37.76
CA LEU A 13 -5.66 -43.86 -36.90
C LEU A 13 -6.00 -42.37 -36.76
N ALA A 14 -6.94 -42.07 -35.88
CA ALA A 14 -7.16 -40.72 -35.39
C ALA A 14 -6.02 -40.37 -34.43
N ILE A 15 -5.07 -39.56 -34.90
CA ILE A 15 -4.05 -38.94 -34.05
C ILE A 15 -4.78 -37.89 -33.21
N VAL A 16 -5.16 -38.28 -31.99
CA VAL A 16 -5.55 -37.35 -30.93
C VAL A 16 -4.25 -36.76 -30.39
N SER A 17 -3.88 -35.57 -30.86
CA SER A 17 -2.87 -34.75 -30.20
C SER A 17 -3.43 -34.29 -28.86
N LEU A 18 -3.00 -34.99 -27.80
CA LEU A 18 -3.16 -34.56 -26.42
C LEU A 18 -2.40 -33.23 -26.26
N LEU A 19 -3.10 -32.10 -26.38
CA LEU A 19 -2.63 -30.85 -25.80
C LEU A 19 -2.72 -31.02 -24.29
N ALA A 20 -1.64 -31.52 -23.68
CA ALA A 20 -1.41 -31.26 -22.28
C ALA A 20 -1.23 -29.75 -22.16
N ALA A 21 -2.31 -29.04 -21.82
CA ALA A 21 -2.17 -27.77 -21.15
C ALA A 21 -1.37 -28.08 -19.87
N VAL A 22 -0.07 -27.84 -19.93
CA VAL A 22 0.73 -27.75 -18.70
C VAL A 22 0.11 -26.56 -18.00
N GLU A 23 -0.73 -26.81 -17.00
CA GLU A 23 -1.04 -25.81 -16.00
C GLU A 23 0.32 -25.38 -15.45
N SER A 24 0.78 -24.19 -15.84
CA SER A 24 1.96 -23.59 -15.23
C SER A 24 1.60 -23.34 -13.78
N HIS A 25 1.99 -24.26 -12.90
CA HIS A 25 1.87 -24.04 -11.48
C HIS A 25 2.65 -22.76 -11.13
N ALA A 26 1.97 -21.80 -10.52
CA ALA A 26 2.57 -20.61 -9.95
C ALA A 26 3.81 -21.00 -9.13
N ALA A 27 4.99 -20.57 -9.56
CA ALA A 27 6.21 -20.80 -8.80
C ALA A 27 6.38 -19.69 -7.77
N VAL A 28 7.02 -20.03 -6.65
CA VAL A 28 7.50 -19.01 -5.71
C VAL A 28 8.97 -18.78 -6.05
N TYR A 29 9.30 -17.54 -6.42
CA TYR A 29 10.68 -17.09 -6.57
C TYR A 29 11.10 -16.39 -5.29
N ARG A 30 12.34 -16.63 -4.86
CA ARG A 30 12.94 -15.95 -3.71
C ARG A 30 14.13 -15.14 -4.17
N TYR A 31 14.15 -13.86 -3.84
CA TYR A 31 15.31 -13.01 -4.10
C TYR A 31 16.39 -13.29 -3.06
N ARG A 32 17.61 -13.55 -3.51
CA ARG A 32 18.75 -13.81 -2.63
C ARG A 32 19.58 -12.54 -2.44
N MET A 33 19.96 -12.28 -1.18
CA MET A 33 20.69 -11.07 -0.79
C MET A 33 19.96 -9.79 -1.21
N GLY A 34 20.66 -8.67 -1.37
CA GLY A 34 20.12 -7.43 -1.92
C GLY A 34 20.67 -7.15 -3.31
N GLY A 35 19.98 -6.32 -4.08
CA GLY A 35 20.41 -5.94 -5.43
C GLY A 35 19.27 -5.46 -6.33
N ASP A 36 19.53 -5.39 -7.63
CA ASP A 36 18.54 -4.98 -8.62
C ASP A 36 17.58 -6.14 -8.97
N TRP A 37 16.28 -5.86 -9.01
CA TRP A 37 15.21 -6.83 -9.34
C TRP A 37 15.48 -7.61 -10.61
N THR A 38 16.16 -7.05 -11.61
CA THR A 38 16.43 -7.76 -12.87
C THR A 38 17.55 -8.80 -12.77
N THR A 39 18.19 -8.94 -11.60
CA THR A 39 19.26 -9.92 -11.36
C THR A 39 18.70 -11.33 -11.19
N ILE A 40 19.28 -12.29 -11.90
CA ILE A 40 19.03 -13.73 -11.72
C ILE A 40 20.26 -14.33 -11.03
N THR A 41 20.05 -15.08 -9.95
CA THR A 41 21.15 -15.68 -9.18
C THR A 41 21.70 -16.91 -9.88
N ASP A 42 23.02 -17.11 -9.78
CA ASP A 42 23.69 -18.37 -10.14
C ASP A 42 23.61 -19.44 -9.02
N GLY A 43 22.92 -19.13 -7.92
CA GLY A 43 22.83 -19.97 -6.74
C GLY A 43 23.80 -19.57 -5.62
N THR A 44 24.72 -18.64 -5.89
CA THR A 44 25.73 -18.15 -4.92
C THR A 44 25.66 -16.64 -4.71
N GLY A 45 25.36 -15.87 -5.76
CA GLY A 45 25.25 -14.41 -5.71
C GLY A 45 23.82 -13.87 -5.54
N PRO A 46 23.65 -12.54 -5.61
CA PRO A 46 22.34 -11.90 -5.58
C PRO A 46 21.43 -12.30 -6.74
N GLY A 47 20.12 -12.17 -6.56
CA GLY A 47 19.14 -12.29 -7.64
C GLY A 47 18.04 -13.32 -7.38
N TRP A 48 17.12 -13.41 -8.33
CA TRP A 48 16.02 -14.36 -8.32
C TRP A 48 16.49 -15.79 -8.54
N GLY A 49 16.08 -16.68 -7.64
CA GLY A 49 16.07 -18.12 -7.86
C GLY A 49 14.67 -18.66 -7.59
N LEU A 50 14.39 -19.88 -8.07
CA LEU A 50 13.25 -20.64 -7.55
C LEU A 50 13.42 -20.75 -6.03
N ASN A 51 12.31 -20.92 -5.30
CA ASN A 51 12.33 -21.07 -3.85
C ASN A 51 12.38 -22.56 -3.42
N PRO A 52 13.52 -23.29 -3.47
CA PRO A 52 13.67 -24.52 -2.71
C PRO A 52 14.10 -24.12 -1.30
N ASN A 53 13.16 -24.06 -0.36
CA ASN A 53 13.36 -24.07 1.09
C ASN A 53 14.84 -24.00 1.54
N ASN A 54 15.44 -22.81 1.40
CA ASN A 54 16.78 -22.44 1.89
C ASN A 54 18.04 -23.05 1.22
N SER A 55 18.05 -23.45 -0.06
CA SER A 55 19.27 -24.07 -0.63
C SER A 55 19.60 -23.75 -2.09
N GLY A 56 20.45 -22.74 -2.30
CA GLY A 56 21.49 -22.82 -3.35
C GLY A 56 21.05 -22.81 -4.82
N ALA A 57 19.75 -22.81 -5.14
CA ALA A 57 19.31 -23.00 -6.51
C ALA A 57 19.56 -21.75 -7.36
N ALA A 58 20.16 -21.98 -8.52
CA ALA A 58 20.25 -20.99 -9.58
C ALA A 58 18.86 -20.65 -10.09
N GLY A 59 18.64 -19.38 -10.43
CA GLY A 59 17.49 -18.98 -11.21
C GLY A 59 17.71 -19.21 -12.70
N SER A 60 16.62 -19.41 -13.42
CA SER A 60 16.61 -19.48 -14.88
C SER A 60 15.96 -18.26 -15.53
N SER A 61 15.18 -17.49 -14.76
CA SER A 61 14.32 -16.40 -15.24
C SER A 61 13.91 -15.49 -14.08
N LEU A 62 13.41 -14.31 -14.43
CA LEU A 62 12.66 -13.46 -13.52
C LEU A 62 11.29 -14.10 -13.20
N PRO A 63 10.68 -13.80 -12.04
CA PRO A 63 9.28 -14.14 -11.79
C PRO A 63 8.37 -13.46 -12.80
N GLY A 64 7.37 -14.18 -13.30
CA GLY A 64 6.33 -13.66 -14.20
C GLY A 64 4.96 -13.55 -13.52
N SER A 65 3.93 -13.23 -14.31
CA SER A 65 2.58 -12.88 -13.82
C SER A 65 1.86 -13.98 -13.05
N ALA A 66 2.24 -15.25 -13.26
CA ALA A 66 1.71 -16.37 -12.50
C ALA A 66 2.46 -16.60 -11.18
N ASP A 67 3.65 -16.02 -11.01
CA ASP A 67 4.59 -16.36 -9.94
C ASP A 67 4.47 -15.43 -8.74
N ASP A 68 4.80 -15.96 -7.56
CA ASP A 68 4.98 -15.14 -6.36
C ASP A 68 6.45 -14.69 -6.27
N ALA A 69 6.67 -13.39 -6.11
CA ALA A 69 7.97 -12.80 -5.82
C ALA A 69 8.14 -12.62 -4.31
N ARG A 70 9.10 -13.33 -3.71
CA ARG A 70 9.38 -13.30 -2.26
C ARG A 70 10.71 -12.62 -1.95
N ILE A 71 10.66 -11.61 -1.07
CA ILE A 71 11.79 -10.78 -0.66
C ILE A 71 11.93 -10.84 0.86
N ASN A 72 12.89 -11.64 1.33
CA ASN A 72 12.99 -12.06 2.73
C ASN A 72 14.36 -12.73 2.96
N TRP A 73 15.46 -12.00 2.71
CA TRP A 73 16.81 -12.54 2.85
C TRP A 73 17.61 -11.70 3.84
N GLY A 74 17.47 -12.01 5.14
CA GLY A 74 18.24 -11.38 6.21
C GLY A 74 18.18 -9.85 6.26
N GLY A 75 17.04 -9.23 5.95
CA GLY A 75 16.88 -7.76 5.94
C GLY A 75 17.48 -7.06 4.72
N SER A 76 17.79 -7.81 3.66
CA SER A 76 18.33 -7.24 2.42
C SER A 76 17.32 -6.38 1.68
N THR A 77 17.84 -5.46 0.85
CA THR A 77 17.03 -4.56 0.00
C THR A 77 17.08 -4.99 -1.45
N VAL A 78 15.91 -5.16 -2.07
CA VAL A 78 15.73 -5.35 -3.50
C VAL A 78 15.28 -4.03 -4.11
N THR A 79 15.98 -3.57 -5.15
CA THR A 79 15.70 -2.30 -5.83
C THR A 79 15.01 -2.55 -7.16
N VAL A 80 14.01 -1.75 -7.49
CA VAL A 80 13.31 -1.73 -8.78
C VAL A 80 13.67 -0.40 -9.44
N ASN A 81 14.64 -0.42 -10.36
CA ASN A 81 15.18 0.78 -11.02
C ASN A 81 14.59 1.01 -12.42
N SER A 82 13.79 0.07 -12.91
CA SER A 82 13.06 0.16 -14.18
C SER A 82 11.72 -0.55 -14.05
N SER A 83 10.85 -0.45 -15.05
CA SER A 83 9.69 -1.36 -15.13
C SER A 83 10.17 -2.81 -15.16
N VAL A 84 9.58 -3.64 -14.29
CA VAL A 84 9.85 -5.08 -14.18
C VAL A 84 8.61 -5.88 -14.59
N PRO A 85 8.75 -7.18 -14.95
CA PRO A 85 7.59 -8.02 -15.23
C PRO A 85 6.58 -8.00 -14.08
N ALA A 86 5.30 -7.97 -14.43
CA ALA A 86 4.24 -8.17 -13.45
C ALA A 86 4.37 -9.56 -12.83
N VAL A 87 3.98 -9.66 -11.55
CA VAL A 87 3.97 -10.91 -10.79
C VAL A 87 2.60 -11.16 -10.19
N SER A 88 2.28 -12.39 -9.78
CA SER A 88 1.01 -12.69 -9.13
C SER A 88 0.92 -11.97 -7.79
N ARG A 89 1.94 -12.14 -6.95
CA ARG A 89 2.05 -11.47 -5.64
C ARG A 89 3.46 -11.05 -5.34
N VAL A 90 3.60 -10.00 -4.52
CA VAL A 90 4.87 -9.63 -3.89
C VAL A 90 4.76 -9.88 -2.39
N GLN A 91 5.67 -10.67 -1.85
CA GLN A 91 5.72 -11.04 -0.44
C GLN A 91 7.02 -10.53 0.18
N ILE A 92 6.93 -9.48 0.99
CA ILE A 92 8.08 -8.83 1.62
C ILE A 92 8.08 -9.18 3.11
N GLY A 93 9.22 -9.62 3.64
CA GLY A 93 9.36 -9.88 5.08
C GLY A 93 8.53 -11.08 5.56
N VAL A 94 8.75 -12.27 4.97
CA VAL A 94 7.97 -13.47 5.30
C VAL A 94 8.54 -14.26 6.48
N ASP A 95 9.54 -15.11 6.24
CA ASP A 95 10.27 -15.85 7.29
C ASP A 95 11.43 -15.03 7.86
N GLU A 96 11.90 -14.03 7.12
CA GLU A 96 12.96 -13.11 7.53
C GLU A 96 12.61 -11.73 7.00
N SER A 97 13.16 -10.68 7.61
CA SER A 97 12.95 -9.31 7.14
C SER A 97 13.44 -9.12 5.70
N GLY A 98 12.84 -8.16 5.01
CA GLY A 98 13.22 -7.78 3.66
C GLY A 98 12.66 -6.41 3.31
N THR A 99 13.33 -5.76 2.36
CA THR A 99 12.94 -4.44 1.86
C THR A 99 12.83 -4.46 0.35
N VAL A 100 11.80 -3.81 -0.18
CA VAL A 100 11.71 -3.45 -1.60
C VAL A 100 11.73 -1.92 -1.71
N GLU A 101 12.62 -1.40 -2.54
CA GLU A 101 12.69 0.02 -2.90
C GLU A 101 12.35 0.17 -4.38
N VAL A 102 11.28 0.91 -4.69
CA VAL A 102 10.92 1.25 -6.06
C VAL A 102 11.43 2.66 -6.34
N ASN A 103 12.46 2.74 -7.17
CA ASN A 103 13.20 3.97 -7.46
C ASN A 103 12.60 4.70 -8.66
N SER A 104 13.12 5.90 -8.94
CA SER A 104 12.71 6.69 -10.10
C SER A 104 12.80 5.88 -11.40
N GLY A 105 11.70 5.81 -12.16
CA GLY A 105 11.57 4.99 -13.37
C GLY A 105 11.27 3.51 -13.10
N GLY A 106 11.29 3.08 -11.85
CA GLY A 106 10.87 1.77 -11.37
C GLY A 106 9.36 1.61 -11.41
N VAL A 107 8.89 0.49 -11.95
CA VAL A 107 7.46 0.13 -11.92
C VAL A 107 7.32 -1.31 -11.46
N LEU A 108 6.75 -1.51 -10.27
CA LEU A 108 6.45 -2.82 -9.70
C LEU A 108 4.94 -3.09 -9.78
N THR A 109 4.54 -4.19 -10.41
CA THR A 109 3.13 -4.57 -10.54
C THR A 109 2.89 -5.96 -9.97
N ALA A 110 1.93 -6.07 -9.06
CA ALA A 110 1.36 -7.34 -8.63
C ALA A 110 -0.08 -7.45 -9.13
N ASP A 111 -0.40 -8.52 -9.86
CA ASP A 111 -1.75 -8.76 -10.39
C ASP A 111 -2.77 -9.04 -9.28
N SER A 112 -2.30 -9.50 -8.12
CA SER A 112 -3.10 -9.73 -6.92
C SER A 112 -2.62 -8.86 -5.76
N ASP A 113 -1.83 -9.43 -4.84
CA ASP A 113 -1.53 -8.80 -3.56
C ASP A 113 -0.07 -8.37 -3.48
N ILE A 114 0.15 -7.26 -2.78
CA ILE A 114 1.46 -6.95 -2.18
C ILE A 114 1.32 -7.05 -0.68
N LEU A 115 2.27 -7.73 -0.04
CA LEU A 115 2.31 -7.91 1.40
C LEU A 115 3.62 -7.38 1.97
N ALA A 116 3.56 -6.28 2.73
CA ALA A 116 4.67 -5.75 3.52
C ALA A 116 4.58 -6.29 4.96
N GLY A 117 5.31 -7.36 5.24
CA GLY A 117 5.20 -8.12 6.49
C GLY A 117 4.11 -9.17 6.37
N ASN A 118 4.52 -10.44 6.34
CA ASN A 118 3.59 -11.56 6.19
C ASN A 118 4.13 -12.84 6.84
N ASN A 119 3.60 -13.23 8.01
CA ASN A 119 3.75 -14.60 8.57
C ASN A 119 4.99 -14.91 9.43
N ASN A 120 5.58 -13.93 10.13
CA ASN A 120 6.54 -14.18 11.21
C ASN A 120 6.63 -13.00 12.18
N THR A 121 6.47 -13.27 13.49
CA THR A 121 6.56 -12.29 14.59
C THR A 121 7.90 -11.56 14.71
N ASN A 122 8.96 -12.08 14.10
CA ASN A 122 10.30 -11.49 14.14
C ASN A 122 10.77 -10.93 12.79
N ALA A 123 9.87 -10.83 11.80
CA ALA A 123 10.18 -10.29 10.49
C ALA A 123 9.47 -8.96 10.28
N THR A 124 10.18 -8.05 9.62
CA THR A 124 9.64 -6.79 9.12
C THR A 124 9.70 -6.80 7.60
N GLY A 125 8.56 -6.58 6.95
CA GLY A 125 8.53 -6.31 5.52
C GLY A 125 8.41 -4.81 5.27
N THR A 126 9.32 -4.28 4.46
CA THR A 126 9.36 -2.84 4.15
C THR A 126 9.18 -2.60 2.65
N LEU A 127 8.21 -1.77 2.29
CA LEU A 127 8.04 -1.24 0.95
C LEU A 127 8.34 0.27 0.97
N VAL A 128 9.28 0.71 0.14
CA VAL A 128 9.58 2.13 -0.07
C VAL A 128 9.32 2.45 -1.54
N VAL A 129 8.56 3.51 -1.79
CA VAL A 129 8.29 4.02 -3.13
C VAL A 129 8.86 5.44 -3.21
N ASN A 130 10.00 5.56 -3.88
CA ASN A 130 10.74 6.80 -3.99
C ASN A 130 10.14 7.71 -5.08
N ASP A 131 10.63 8.95 -5.15
CA ASP A 131 10.26 9.91 -6.19
C ASP A 131 10.38 9.32 -7.60
N GLY A 132 9.29 9.39 -8.37
CA GLY A 132 9.17 8.82 -9.71
C GLY A 132 9.08 7.29 -9.77
N GLY A 133 8.98 6.61 -8.63
CA GLY A 133 8.67 5.18 -8.53
C GLY A 133 7.17 4.92 -8.49
N GLU A 134 6.75 3.81 -9.09
CA GLU A 134 5.33 3.41 -9.16
C GLU A 134 5.10 1.97 -8.71
N VAL A 135 4.10 1.78 -7.84
CA VAL A 135 3.63 0.45 -7.42
C VAL A 135 2.16 0.28 -7.78
N ASN A 136 1.84 -0.81 -8.46
CA ASN A 136 0.48 -1.19 -8.83
C ASN A 136 0.08 -2.50 -8.16
N VAL A 137 -1.03 -2.47 -7.42
CA VAL A 137 -1.58 -3.60 -6.67
C VAL A 137 -2.95 -3.94 -7.20
N GLY A 138 -3.06 -5.08 -7.89
CA GLY A 138 -4.29 -5.51 -8.56
C GLY A 138 -5.43 -5.91 -7.63
N ARG A 139 -5.14 -6.13 -6.35
CA ARG A 139 -6.16 -6.48 -5.35
C ARG A 139 -5.90 -5.81 -4.00
N ILE A 140 -5.09 -6.40 -3.12
CA ILE A 140 -4.96 -5.93 -1.74
C ILE A 140 -3.52 -5.54 -1.44
N LEU A 141 -3.36 -4.35 -0.86
CA LEU A 141 -2.12 -3.96 -0.21
C LEU A 141 -2.20 -4.27 1.27
N TRP A 142 -1.46 -5.30 1.69
CA TRP A 142 -1.35 -5.72 3.08
C TRP A 142 -0.13 -5.10 3.74
N ALA A 143 -0.28 -4.74 5.01
CA ALA A 143 0.84 -4.42 5.89
C ALA A 143 0.62 -5.09 7.25
N ALA A 144 1.65 -5.75 7.76
CA ALA A 144 1.63 -6.42 9.07
C ALA A 144 0.54 -7.50 9.19
N ASN A 145 0.61 -8.51 8.32
CA ASN A 145 -0.29 -9.66 8.33
C ASN A 145 0.34 -10.87 9.03
N ASN A 146 -0.44 -11.65 9.80
CA ASN A 146 0.04 -12.83 10.52
C ASN A 146 1.24 -12.52 11.44
N ASP A 147 1.05 -11.54 12.32
CA ASP A 147 1.87 -11.14 13.46
C ASP A 147 3.24 -10.52 13.14
N SER A 148 3.55 -10.31 11.86
CA SER A 148 4.75 -9.58 11.42
C SER A 148 4.58 -8.07 11.53
N ASP A 149 5.68 -7.33 11.48
CA ASP A 149 5.65 -5.88 11.30
C ASP A 149 5.68 -5.50 9.80
N GLY A 150 4.93 -4.46 9.47
CA GLY A 150 4.81 -3.94 8.10
C GLY A 150 5.12 -2.45 8.04
N VAL A 151 6.04 -2.06 7.16
CA VAL A 151 6.36 -0.65 6.93
C VAL A 151 6.14 -0.32 5.47
N ILE A 152 5.36 0.71 5.20
CA ILE A 152 5.18 1.26 3.86
C ILE A 152 5.51 2.74 3.89
N THR A 153 6.44 3.18 3.05
CA THR A 153 6.79 4.59 2.90
C THR A 153 6.62 4.98 1.44
N ILE A 154 5.84 6.04 1.19
CA ILE A 154 5.64 6.61 -0.13
C ILE A 154 6.23 8.01 -0.06
N GLU A 155 7.41 8.18 -0.62
CA GLU A 155 8.11 9.46 -0.65
C GLU A 155 7.41 10.44 -1.59
N SER A 156 7.75 11.72 -1.47
CA SER A 156 7.23 12.75 -2.37
C SER A 156 7.52 12.37 -3.82
N GLY A 157 6.51 12.45 -4.68
CA GLY A 157 6.57 12.03 -6.09
C GLY A 157 6.46 10.52 -6.34
N GLY A 158 6.50 9.69 -5.30
CA GLY A 158 6.17 8.26 -5.38
C GLY A 158 4.67 8.01 -5.49
N VAL A 159 4.28 6.96 -6.22
CA VAL A 159 2.87 6.63 -6.49
C VAL A 159 2.57 5.17 -6.17
N VAL A 160 1.50 4.93 -5.42
CA VAL A 160 0.95 3.59 -5.17
C VAL A 160 -0.52 3.56 -5.60
N ASN A 161 -0.87 2.62 -6.49
CA ASN A 161 -2.24 2.39 -6.92
C ASN A 161 -2.71 1.02 -6.42
N VAL A 162 -3.87 0.97 -5.77
CA VAL A 162 -4.47 -0.23 -5.20
C VAL A 162 -5.90 -0.39 -5.72
N ALA A 163 -6.16 -1.48 -6.41
CA ALA A 163 -7.45 -1.69 -7.07
C ALA A 163 -8.58 -2.10 -6.13
N SER A 164 -8.27 -2.67 -4.95
CA SER A 164 -9.27 -3.11 -3.98
C SER A 164 -8.92 -2.67 -2.56
N HIS A 165 -8.63 -3.58 -1.63
CA HIS A 165 -8.60 -3.25 -0.20
C HIS A 165 -7.22 -2.78 0.30
N LEU A 166 -7.26 -2.00 1.38
CA LEU A 166 -6.11 -1.73 2.23
C LEU A 166 -6.35 -2.43 3.57
N TRP A 167 -5.52 -3.41 3.91
CA TRP A 167 -5.61 -4.12 5.19
C TRP A 167 -4.30 -4.00 5.93
N TRP A 168 -4.27 -3.11 6.92
CA TRP A 168 -3.04 -2.76 7.62
C TRP A 168 -3.18 -3.06 9.11
N GLY A 169 -2.11 -3.60 9.70
CA GLY A 169 -2.08 -3.88 11.14
C GLY A 169 -3.06 -4.97 11.51
N VAL A 170 -3.18 -6.02 10.71
CA VAL A 170 -4.23 -7.04 10.92
C VAL A 170 -3.97 -7.73 12.25
N THR A 171 -2.85 -8.40 12.41
CA THR A 171 -2.48 -9.01 13.70
C THR A 171 -1.13 -8.54 14.22
N GLY A 172 -0.28 -7.94 13.37
CA GLY A 172 0.94 -7.25 13.79
C GLY A 172 0.81 -5.73 13.79
N THR A 173 1.95 -5.04 13.76
CA THR A 173 2.01 -3.57 13.75
C THR A 173 2.38 -3.02 12.37
N ALA A 174 1.52 -2.18 11.81
CA ALA A 174 1.79 -1.48 10.56
C ALA A 174 2.15 0.00 10.79
N THR A 175 3.16 0.49 10.08
CA THR A 175 3.48 1.92 9.97
C THR A 175 3.46 2.34 8.51
N ILE A 176 2.61 3.30 8.18
CA ILE A 176 2.41 3.79 6.81
C ILE A 176 2.72 5.28 6.80
N ASN A 177 3.70 5.69 5.99
CA ASN A 177 4.10 7.09 5.84
C ASN A 177 3.87 7.52 4.39
N ILE A 178 3.12 8.61 4.19
CA ILE A 178 2.67 9.04 2.86
C ILE A 178 3.05 10.51 2.68
N SER A 179 4.15 10.77 1.99
CA SER A 179 4.54 12.09 1.44
C SER A 179 4.24 12.20 -0.07
N GLY A 180 4.05 11.06 -0.75
CA GLY A 180 3.61 10.97 -2.14
C GLY A 180 2.11 10.68 -2.25
N THR A 181 1.72 9.83 -3.21
CA THR A 181 0.31 9.52 -3.46
C THR A 181 0.00 8.03 -3.28
N LEU A 182 -1.03 7.72 -2.50
CA LEU A 182 -1.71 6.43 -2.50
C LEU A 182 -3.12 6.59 -3.04
N ASN A 183 -3.44 5.90 -4.13
CA ASN A 183 -4.76 5.81 -4.72
C ASN A 183 -5.37 4.43 -4.48
N GLN A 184 -6.48 4.38 -3.75
CA GLN A 184 -7.31 3.20 -3.67
C GLN A 184 -8.55 3.41 -4.55
N THR A 185 -8.73 2.59 -5.58
CA THR A 185 -9.82 2.78 -6.58
C THR A 185 -11.01 1.86 -6.38
N GLY A 186 -10.93 0.92 -5.44
CA GLY A 186 -12.01 0.00 -5.09
C GLY A 186 -11.93 -0.39 -3.62
N GLY A 187 -12.75 -1.37 -3.20
CA GLY A 187 -12.69 -1.90 -1.83
C GLY A 187 -12.93 -0.85 -0.72
N ILE A 188 -12.42 -1.16 0.47
CA ILE A 188 -12.55 -0.36 1.70
C ILE A 188 -11.22 -0.35 2.45
N LEU A 189 -10.96 0.74 3.20
CA LEU A 189 -9.87 0.79 4.17
C LEU A 189 -10.19 -0.07 5.40
N GLY A 190 -9.20 -0.80 5.91
CA GLY A 190 -9.24 -1.39 7.25
C GLY A 190 -7.90 -1.35 7.97
N LEU A 191 -7.94 -0.79 9.18
CA LEU A 191 -6.83 -0.69 10.12
C LEU A 191 -7.16 -1.50 11.38
N GLY A 192 -6.30 -2.44 11.78
CA GLY A 192 -6.60 -3.32 12.92
C GLY A 192 -7.65 -4.39 12.59
N THR A 193 -7.88 -4.67 11.31
CA THR A 193 -8.89 -5.60 10.79
C THR A 193 -8.51 -6.13 9.41
N ASN A 194 -9.08 -7.27 9.02
CA ASN A 194 -8.98 -7.85 7.68
C ASN A 194 -10.33 -7.91 6.93
N ASN A 195 -11.39 -7.35 7.51
CA ASN A 195 -12.73 -7.45 6.95
C ASN A 195 -13.60 -6.19 7.15
N ALA A 196 -13.06 -5.13 7.76
CA ALA A 196 -13.80 -3.92 8.13
C ALA A 196 -15.08 -4.22 8.94
N SER A 197 -15.05 -5.25 9.78
CA SER A 197 -16.19 -5.63 10.61
C SER A 197 -15.79 -6.08 12.01
N THR A 198 -14.62 -6.69 12.17
CA THR A 198 -14.13 -7.21 13.44
C THR A 198 -12.67 -6.83 13.64
N ALA A 199 -12.34 -6.38 14.84
CA ALA A 199 -10.96 -6.18 15.25
C ALA A 199 -10.20 -7.52 15.24
N THR A 200 -8.96 -7.49 14.77
CA THR A 200 -8.10 -8.68 14.69
C THR A 200 -6.95 -8.66 15.69
N GLY A 201 -6.78 -7.57 16.43
CA GLY A 201 -5.82 -7.45 17.55
C GLY A 201 -4.50 -6.76 17.20
N GLY A 202 -4.19 -6.59 15.92
CA GLY A 202 -3.09 -5.75 15.45
C GLY A 202 -3.44 -4.26 15.45
N SER A 203 -2.49 -3.43 15.01
CA SER A 203 -2.67 -1.99 14.91
C SER A 203 -1.95 -1.40 13.70
N ALA A 204 -2.49 -0.31 13.16
CA ALA A 204 -1.86 0.46 12.10
C ALA A 204 -1.81 1.95 12.42
N THR A 205 -0.63 2.53 12.28
CA THR A 205 -0.42 3.97 12.30
C THR A 205 -0.23 4.46 10.88
N VAL A 206 -1.08 5.39 10.44
CA VAL A 206 -1.01 6.00 9.12
C VAL A 206 -0.70 7.48 9.27
N ASN A 207 0.44 7.91 8.73
CA ASN A 207 0.86 9.30 8.73
C ASN A 207 0.75 9.84 7.30
N ILE A 208 -0.19 10.76 7.09
CA ILE A 208 -0.29 11.54 5.85
C ILE A 208 0.54 12.79 6.07
N LEU A 209 1.72 12.80 5.48
CA LEU A 209 2.76 13.80 5.68
C LEU A 209 2.55 15.00 4.75
N ASP A 210 3.40 16.02 4.89
CA ASP A 210 3.37 17.20 4.04
C ASP A 210 3.46 16.84 2.55
N GLY A 211 2.55 17.40 1.74
CA GLY A 211 2.39 17.04 0.31
C GLY A 211 1.75 15.68 0.03
N GLY A 212 1.51 14.86 1.05
CA GLY A 212 0.97 13.51 0.92
C GLY A 212 -0.52 13.46 0.60
N LEU A 213 -0.92 12.47 -0.20
CA LEU A 213 -2.32 12.19 -0.52
C LEU A 213 -2.66 10.72 -0.26
N LEU A 214 -3.60 10.49 0.65
CA LEU A 214 -4.32 9.22 0.77
C LEU A 214 -5.71 9.38 0.13
N SER A 215 -5.86 8.94 -1.12
CA SER A 215 -7.13 8.97 -1.84
C SER A 215 -7.80 7.60 -1.71
N LEU A 216 -8.82 7.50 -0.87
CA LEU A 216 -9.56 6.25 -0.65
C LEU A 216 -10.77 6.14 -1.60
N ASN A 217 -11.16 4.91 -1.91
CA ASN A 217 -12.44 4.63 -2.53
C ASN A 217 -13.59 4.68 -1.52
N ASN A 218 -13.38 4.08 -0.34
CA ASN A 218 -14.40 3.98 0.69
C ASN A 218 -13.80 3.79 2.08
N ILE A 219 -14.56 4.18 3.10
CA ILE A 219 -14.35 3.90 4.52
C ILE A 219 -15.72 3.57 5.13
N ASP A 220 -15.78 2.62 6.07
CA ASP A 220 -17.04 2.12 6.63
C ASP A 220 -17.78 3.23 7.39
N ASP A 221 -19.07 3.42 7.10
CA ASP A 221 -19.90 4.47 7.70
C ASP A 221 -20.40 4.10 9.11
N THR A 222 -20.18 2.87 9.56
CA THR A 222 -20.54 2.37 10.90
C THR A 222 -19.39 2.35 11.89
N GLY A 223 -18.22 2.91 11.52
CA GLY A 223 -17.06 3.01 12.41
C GLY A 223 -16.18 1.75 12.44
N LYS A 224 -16.31 0.83 11.47
CA LYS A 224 -15.61 -0.47 11.47
C LYS A 224 -14.39 -0.53 10.56
N SER A 225 -13.93 0.58 10.00
CA SER A 225 -12.68 0.61 9.23
C SER A 225 -11.44 0.81 10.09
N ILE A 226 -11.57 1.30 11.32
CA ILE A 226 -10.42 1.57 12.20
C ILE A 226 -10.71 0.95 13.57
N PHE A 227 -9.82 0.09 14.05
CA PHE A 227 -9.96 -0.60 15.34
C PHE A 227 -8.75 -0.44 16.24
N GLY A 228 -9.00 -0.62 17.54
CA GLY A 228 -7.95 -0.69 18.57
C GLY A 228 -7.14 0.61 18.64
N ALA A 229 -5.82 0.46 18.71
CA ALA A 229 -4.87 1.58 18.73
C ALA A 229 -4.54 2.15 17.34
N SER A 230 -5.26 1.71 16.30
CA SER A 230 -5.02 2.20 14.95
C SER A 230 -5.54 3.62 14.75
N GLY A 231 -4.90 4.37 13.86
CA GLY A 231 -5.34 5.72 13.55
C GLY A 231 -4.63 6.33 12.35
N ILE A 232 -5.18 7.46 11.91
CA ILE A 232 -4.64 8.30 10.85
C ILE A 232 -4.28 9.66 11.45
N ASP A 233 -3.04 10.10 11.25
CA ASP A 233 -2.60 11.46 11.56
C ASP A 233 -2.25 12.19 10.28
N ILE A 234 -2.78 13.40 10.13
CA ILE A 234 -2.54 14.27 8.98
C ILE A 234 -1.66 15.43 9.41
N SER A 235 -0.61 15.73 8.66
CA SER A 235 0.32 16.80 8.98
C SER A 235 0.64 17.65 7.76
N GLY A 236 1.07 18.91 8.01
CA GLY A 236 1.41 19.84 6.93
C GLY A 236 0.26 20.05 5.95
N SER A 237 0.56 19.97 4.65
CA SER A 237 -0.42 20.03 3.56
C SER A 237 -1.01 18.65 3.18
N GLY A 238 -0.82 17.62 3.99
CA GLY A 238 -1.33 16.27 3.71
C GLY A 238 -2.85 16.21 3.64
N GLU A 239 -3.38 15.28 2.85
CA GLU A 239 -4.82 15.13 2.63
C GLU A 239 -5.29 13.66 2.65
N LEU A 240 -6.41 13.43 3.35
CA LEU A 240 -7.24 12.24 3.21
C LEU A 240 -8.46 12.60 2.36
N ARG A 241 -8.69 11.88 1.26
CA ARG A 241 -9.74 12.20 0.29
C ARG A 241 -10.64 11.00 -0.01
N LEU A 242 -11.96 11.23 -0.05
CA LEU A 242 -12.97 10.25 -0.47
C LEU A 242 -13.93 10.84 -1.51
N PRO A 243 -14.39 10.06 -2.50
CA PRO A 243 -15.37 10.52 -3.48
C PRO A 243 -16.75 10.72 -2.85
N GLY A 244 -17.44 11.82 -3.17
CA GLY A 244 -18.77 12.12 -2.65
C GLY A 244 -18.79 12.76 -1.26
N ASP A 245 -19.92 12.66 -0.57
CA ASP A 245 -20.14 13.26 0.75
C ASP A 245 -19.93 12.22 1.87
N PHE A 246 -18.79 12.35 2.54
CA PHE A 246 -18.35 11.55 3.67
C PHE A 246 -18.10 12.46 4.90
N VAL A 247 -18.60 13.71 4.90
CA VAL A 247 -18.31 14.67 5.99
C VAL A 247 -18.73 14.08 7.33
N GLY A 248 -19.95 13.54 7.41
CA GLY A 248 -20.47 12.91 8.63
C GLY A 248 -19.64 11.69 9.06
N VAL A 249 -19.22 10.86 8.10
CA VAL A 249 -18.43 9.65 8.36
C VAL A 249 -17.04 10.01 8.91
N LEU A 250 -16.29 10.87 8.22
CA LEU A 250 -14.96 11.27 8.68
C LEU A 250 -15.02 12.05 10.01
N THR A 251 -16.05 12.86 10.21
CA THR A 251 -16.31 13.55 11.48
C THR A 251 -16.52 12.55 12.62
N ALA A 252 -17.23 11.44 12.37
CA ALA A 252 -17.44 10.39 13.36
C ALA A 252 -16.13 9.70 13.75
N TYR A 253 -15.28 9.33 12.78
CA TYR A 253 -13.94 8.78 13.05
C TYR A 253 -13.04 9.76 13.81
N ALA A 254 -13.06 11.05 13.43
CA ALA A 254 -12.32 12.07 14.16
C ALA A 254 -12.82 12.22 15.61
N ASN A 255 -14.13 12.26 15.83
CA ASN A 255 -14.71 12.31 17.17
C ASN A 255 -14.36 11.07 18.03
N ALA A 256 -14.16 9.91 17.40
CA ALA A 256 -13.67 8.70 18.04
C ALA A 256 -12.16 8.72 18.33
N GLY A 257 -11.44 9.78 17.94
CA GLY A 257 -9.99 9.91 18.09
C GLY A 257 -9.18 9.07 17.09
N GLN A 258 -9.82 8.55 16.04
CA GLN A 258 -9.21 7.63 15.08
C GLN A 258 -8.58 8.36 13.88
N ILE A 259 -8.99 9.61 13.66
CA ILE A 259 -8.38 10.52 12.69
C ILE A 259 -8.01 11.81 13.43
N GLY A 260 -6.79 12.29 13.24
CA GLY A 260 -6.23 13.46 13.91
C GLY A 260 -5.39 14.33 12.97
N GLY A 261 -4.96 15.47 13.49
CA GLY A 261 -4.09 16.41 12.78
C GLY A 261 -2.92 16.88 13.64
N ASN A 262 -1.71 16.84 13.10
CA ASN A 262 -0.45 17.20 13.76
C ASN A 262 -0.26 16.54 15.14
N GLY A 263 -0.48 15.23 15.21
CA GLY A 263 -0.35 14.44 16.43
C GLY A 263 -1.45 14.67 17.46
N VAL A 264 -2.50 15.44 17.13
CA VAL A 264 -3.66 15.66 18.00
C VAL A 264 -4.86 14.87 17.46
N PRO A 265 -5.31 13.82 18.16
CA PRO A 265 -6.51 13.09 17.78
C PRO A 265 -7.77 13.97 17.73
N GLY A 266 -8.62 13.70 16.75
CA GLY A 266 -9.90 14.35 16.58
C GLY A 266 -9.86 15.72 15.89
N LEU A 267 -10.95 16.46 16.03
CA LEU A 267 -11.25 17.62 15.18
C LEU A 267 -10.45 18.88 15.50
N ALA A 268 -9.71 18.92 16.61
CA ALA A 268 -9.08 20.14 17.10
C ALA A 268 -8.18 20.84 16.06
N ASN A 269 -7.49 20.04 15.23
CA ASN A 269 -6.58 20.51 14.20
C ASN A 269 -7.04 20.12 12.78
N LEU A 270 -8.26 19.60 12.61
CA LEU A 270 -8.74 19.09 11.34
C LEU A 270 -9.87 19.95 10.78
N ALA A 271 -9.83 20.18 9.48
CA ALA A 271 -10.96 20.60 8.67
C ALA A 271 -11.43 19.39 7.83
N ILE A 272 -12.75 19.24 7.73
CA ILE A 272 -13.39 18.19 6.94
C ILE A 272 -14.51 18.86 6.14
N ASP A 273 -14.36 18.95 4.82
CA ASP A 273 -15.35 19.59 3.97
C ASP A 273 -15.34 19.05 2.53
N THR A 274 -16.35 19.48 1.75
CA THR A 274 -16.54 19.14 0.33
C THR A 274 -16.17 20.27 -0.62
N THR A 275 -15.69 21.38 -0.08
CA THR A 275 -15.44 22.63 -0.82
C THR A 275 -13.99 22.74 -1.29
N LYS A 276 -13.05 22.12 -0.56
CA LYS A 276 -11.63 22.13 -0.90
C LYS A 276 -11.33 21.43 -2.23
N ASN A 277 -11.93 20.26 -2.45
CA ASN A 277 -11.79 19.48 -3.68
C ASN A 277 -13.17 19.12 -4.22
N ALA A 278 -13.56 19.69 -5.36
CA ALA A 278 -14.89 19.48 -5.94
C ALA A 278 -15.17 18.00 -6.23
N GLY A 279 -16.31 17.49 -5.73
CA GLY A 279 -16.73 16.09 -5.88
C GLY A 279 -16.13 15.14 -4.84
N PHE A 280 -15.34 15.64 -3.89
CA PHE A 280 -14.73 14.84 -2.84
C PHE A 280 -14.97 15.46 -1.47
N THR A 281 -15.03 14.60 -0.45
CA THR A 281 -14.81 15.02 0.93
C THR A 281 -13.31 14.93 1.22
N THR A 282 -12.75 15.99 1.79
CA THR A 282 -11.33 16.08 2.13
C THR A 282 -11.18 16.36 3.62
N ALA A 283 -10.40 15.53 4.32
CA ALA A 283 -9.88 15.82 5.65
C ALA A 283 -8.43 16.30 5.54
N TYR A 284 -8.12 17.41 6.19
CA TYR A 284 -6.81 18.06 6.13
C TYR A 284 -6.56 18.88 7.40
N VAL A 285 -5.31 19.24 7.65
CA VAL A 285 -4.98 20.14 8.77
C VAL A 285 -5.60 21.51 8.55
N ALA A 286 -6.39 21.97 9.52
CA ALA A 286 -6.91 23.33 9.52
C ALA A 286 -5.77 24.31 9.77
N VAL A 287 -5.52 25.21 8.82
CA VAL A 287 -4.64 26.35 9.05
C VAL A 287 -5.46 27.42 9.79
N PRO A 288 -5.03 27.89 10.98
CA PRO A 288 -5.71 28.99 11.64
C PRO A 288 -5.71 30.20 10.70
N GLU A 289 -6.90 30.69 10.35
CA GLU A 289 -7.05 31.94 9.59
C GLU A 289 -6.23 33.05 10.28
N PRO A 290 -5.42 33.86 9.55
CA PRO A 290 -4.55 34.89 10.13
C PRO A 290 -5.28 36.09 10.78
N SER A 291 -6.56 35.97 11.12
CA SER A 291 -7.45 37.06 11.52
C SER A 291 -7.65 37.16 13.04
N ALA A 292 -6.58 37.42 13.79
CA ALA A 292 -6.70 37.97 15.15
C ALA A 292 -5.49 38.78 15.64
N ILE A 293 -4.28 38.52 15.13
CA ILE A 293 -3.06 39.15 15.67
C ILE A 293 -2.88 40.60 15.19
N LEU A 294 -3.42 40.98 14.02
CA LEU A 294 -3.26 42.35 13.49
C LEU A 294 -4.21 43.39 14.11
N LEU A 295 -5.35 42.98 14.71
CA LEU A 295 -6.36 43.93 15.20
C LEU A 295 -6.07 44.48 16.61
N VAL A 296 -5.23 43.81 17.40
CA VAL A 296 -4.79 44.31 18.71
C VAL A 296 -3.68 45.38 18.57
N GLY A 297 -2.93 45.37 17.46
CA GLY A 297 -1.85 46.34 17.22
C GLY A 297 -2.30 47.73 16.76
N LEU A 298 -3.50 47.86 16.19
CA LEU A 298 -4.00 49.14 15.64
C LEU A 298 -5.08 49.82 16.51
N GLY A 299 -5.62 49.14 17.52
CA GLY A 299 -6.66 49.69 18.40
C GLY A 299 -6.16 50.51 19.60
N LEU A 300 -4.88 50.40 19.98
CA LEU A 300 -4.35 51.01 21.21
C LEU A 300 -3.60 52.35 20.99
N THR A 301 -3.35 52.76 19.74
CA THR A 301 -2.66 54.03 19.42
C THR A 301 -3.61 55.20 19.15
N GLY A 302 -4.94 54.99 19.14
CA GLY A 302 -5.94 56.01 18.81
C GLY A 302 -6.40 56.94 19.95
N CYS A 303 -6.01 56.71 21.20
CA CYS A 303 -6.61 57.41 22.36
C CYS A 303 -5.73 58.48 23.04
N VAL A 304 -4.60 58.92 22.46
CA VAL A 304 -3.72 59.91 23.11
C VAL A 304 -3.31 61.08 22.20
N VAL A 305 -4.27 61.89 21.72
CA VAL A 305 -4.04 63.29 21.25
C VAL A 305 -5.40 63.99 21.26
N ALA A 306 -5.68 65.18 21.79
CA ALA A 306 -5.02 66.11 22.70
C ALA A 306 -6.12 67.04 23.24
N ARG A 307 -6.15 67.29 24.56
CA ARG A 307 -6.93 68.37 25.17
C ARG A 307 -5.93 69.42 25.67
N ARG A 308 -5.73 70.52 24.92
CA ARG A 308 -4.97 71.68 25.46
C ARG A 308 -5.55 73.03 24.99
N ARG A 309 -6.32 73.60 25.92
CA ARG A 309 -6.59 75.00 26.32
C ARG A 309 -6.52 76.13 25.28
N ARG A 310 -7.64 76.86 25.18
CA ARG A 310 -7.75 78.26 24.77
C ARG A 310 -7.26 79.18 25.90
N ASN A 311 -6.48 80.20 25.54
CA ASN A 311 -6.51 81.58 26.04
C ASN A 311 -6.07 82.47 24.90
#